data_AF-A0ABD5SRX1-F1
#
_entry.id   AF-A0ABD5SRX1-F1
#
_cell.length_a   1.000
_cell.length_b   1.000
_cell.length_c   1.000
_cell.angle_alpha   90.00
_cell.angle_beta   90.00
_cell.angle_gamma   90.00
#
_symmetry.space_group_name_H-M   'P 1'
#
loop_
_entity.id
_entity.type
_entity.pdbx_description
1 polymer ?
#
loop_
_entity_poly.entity_id
_entity_poly.type
_entity_poly.pdbx_seq_one_letter_code
_entity_poly.pdbx_strand_id
1 'polypeptide(L)' 'RGTISLLRAAQARAVTNGREYVTPDDVQVEAPVVMSHRIKTDGRDRTGDAVVEDALERVPVE' A
#
# COMPACT_ATOMS: atom_id res chain seq x y z
N ARG A 1 -5.32 -12.10 -0.81
CA ARG A 1 -6.35 -11.10 -0.43
C ARG A 1 -5.77 -9.70 -0.23
N GLY A 2 -4.56 -9.52 0.29
CA GLY A 2 -3.94 -8.19 0.48
C GLY A 2 -3.95 -7.33 -0.78
N THR A 3 -3.47 -7.87 -1.92
CA THR A 3 -3.41 -7.13 -3.20
C THR A 3 -4.80 -6.73 -3.73
N ILE A 4 -5.82 -7.57 -3.55
CA ILE A 4 -7.21 -7.24 -3.93
C ILE A 4 -7.74 -6.10 -3.04
N SER A 5 -7.49 -6.16 -1.73
CA SER A 5 -7.86 -5.08 -0.81
C SER A 5 -7.15 -3.77 -1.14
N LEU A 6 -5.86 -3.83 -1.51
CA LEU A 6 -5.07 -2.67 -1.87
C LEU A 6 -5.58 -2.01 -3.15
N LEU A 7 -5.84 -2.81 -4.19
CA LEU A 7 -6.42 -2.29 -5.43
C LEU A 7 -7.78 -1.62 -5.19
N ARG A 8 -8.64 -2.21 -4.37
CA ARG A 8 -9.96 -1.62 -4.04
C ARG A 8 -9.83 -0.31 -3.26
N ALA A 9 -8.89 -0.24 -2.32
CA ALA A 9 -8.63 1.00 -1.57
C ALA A 9 -8.09 2.10 -2.51
N ALA A 10 -7.15 1.76 -3.40
CA ALA A 10 -6.61 2.69 -4.39
C ALA A 10 -7.70 3.18 -5.37
N GLN A 11 -8.60 2.29 -5.82
CA GLN A 11 -9.77 2.66 -6.63
C GLN A 11 -10.71 3.61 -5.87
N ALA A 12 -11.00 3.34 -4.60
CA ALA A 12 -11.84 4.21 -3.79
C ALA A 12 -11.22 5.61 -3.62
N ARG A 13 -9.91 5.70 -3.42
CA ARG A 13 -9.17 6.95 -3.38
C ARG A 13 -9.23 7.70 -4.72
N ALA A 14 -8.99 7.01 -5.83
CA ALA A 14 -9.06 7.61 -7.17
C ALA A 14 -10.44 8.24 -7.42
N VAL A 15 -11.52 7.50 -7.15
CA VAL A 15 -12.90 7.97 -7.29
C VAL A 15 -13.20 9.16 -6.37
N THR A 16 -12.76 9.10 -5.11
CA THR A 16 -12.95 10.20 -4.14
C THR A 16 -12.19 11.47 -4.57
N ASN A 17 -11.09 11.31 -5.29
CA ASN A 17 -10.31 12.39 -5.88
C ASN A 17 -10.77 12.77 -7.31
N GLY A 18 -11.95 12.30 -7.75
CA GLY A 18 -12.54 12.67 -9.04
C GLY A 18 -11.84 12.09 -10.27
N ARG A 19 -11.03 11.03 -10.11
CA ARG A 19 -10.34 10.33 -11.20
C ARG A 19 -11.02 9.01 -11.53
N GLU A 20 -11.05 8.67 -12.81
CA GLU A 20 -11.63 7.41 -13.30
C GLU A 20 -10.63 6.24 -13.30
N TYR A 21 -9.35 6.52 -13.04
CA TYR A 21 -8.28 5.53 -13.01
C TYR A 21 -7.37 5.73 -11.80
N VAL A 22 -6.75 4.62 -11.40
CA VAL A 22 -5.77 4.57 -10.30
C VAL A 22 -4.42 5.07 -10.79
N THR A 23 -3.76 5.89 -9.98
CA THR A 23 -2.38 6.34 -10.17
C THR A 23 -1.42 5.64 -9.21
N PRO A 24 -0.09 5.65 -9.46
CA PRO A 24 0.89 5.13 -8.50
C PRO A 24 0.72 5.72 -7.10
N ASP A 25 0.49 7.03 -6.99
CA ASP A 25 0.26 7.72 -5.72
C ASP A 25 -0.90 7.11 -4.92
N ASP A 26 -1.98 6.68 -5.59
CA ASP A 26 -3.11 6.05 -4.91
C ASP A 26 -2.74 4.73 -4.25
N VAL A 27 -1.90 3.94 -4.92
CA VAL A 27 -1.41 2.67 -4.40
C VAL A 27 -0.44 2.93 -3.26
N GLN A 28 0.48 3.87 -3.42
CA GLN A 28 1.49 4.19 -2.42
C GLN A 28 0.86 4.73 -1.13
N VAL A 29 -0.16 5.58 -1.22
CA VAL A 29 -0.85 6.11 -0.05
C VAL A 29 -1.68 5.04 0.69
N GLU A 30 -2.29 4.10 -0.02
CA GLU A 30 -3.10 3.04 0.60
C GLU A 30 -2.28 1.85 1.10
N ALA A 31 -1.04 1.68 0.64
CA ALA A 31 -0.19 0.55 0.98
C ALA A 31 0.05 0.37 2.49
N PRO A 32 0.40 1.41 3.29
CA PRO A 32 0.58 1.27 4.74
C PRO A 32 -0.70 0.81 5.43
N VAL A 33 -1.84 1.44 5.12
CA VAL A 33 -3.12 1.13 5.75
C VAL A 33 -3.55 -0.31 5.47
N VAL A 34 -3.35 -0.81 4.24
CA VAL A 34 -3.83 -2.12 3.84
C VAL A 34 -2.87 -3.25 4.22
N MET A 35 -1.55 -3.03 4.10
CA MET A 35 -0.54 -4.10 4.14
C MET A 35 0.13 -4.26 5.49
N SER A 36 0.25 -3.22 6.31
CA SER A 36 1.07 -3.27 7.53
C SER A 36 0.70 -4.41 8.48
N HIS A 37 -0.59 -4.63 8.75
CA HIS A 37 -1.04 -5.73 9.62
C HIS A 37 -1.11 -7.10 8.93
N ARG A 38 -0.76 -7.17 7.63
CA ARG A 38 -0.82 -8.39 6.82
C ARG A 38 0.55 -8.99 6.54
N ILE A 39 1.63 -8.29 6.91
CA ILE A 39 2.99 -8.76 6.76
C ILE A 39 3.38 -9.51 8.02
N LYS A 40 3.77 -10.78 7.84
CA LYS A 40 4.39 -11.57 8.90
C LYS A 40 5.88 -11.27 8.90
N THR A 41 6.41 -10.83 10.04
CA THR A 41 7.83 -10.58 10.23
C THR A 41 8.43 -11.69 11.10
N ASP A 42 9.68 -12.06 10.82
CA ASP A 42 10.39 -13.13 11.54
C ASP A 42 11.08 -12.64 12.83
N GLY A 43 11.16 -11.32 13.02
CA GLY A 43 11.87 -10.68 14.13
C GLY A 43 10.97 -9.77 14.96
N ARG A 44 11.22 -9.74 16.28
CA ARG A 44 10.49 -8.90 17.24
C ARG A 44 10.67 -7.39 16.99
N ASP A 45 11.76 -7.03 16.33
CA ASP A 45 12.17 -5.64 16.11
C ASP A 45 11.79 -5.09 14.73
N ARG A 46 11.11 -5.88 13.89
CA ARG A 46 10.63 -5.44 12.57
C ARG A 46 9.11 -5.49 12.51
N THR A 47 8.49 -4.33 12.33
CA THR A 47 7.03 -4.22 12.16
C THR A 47 6.65 -4.37 10.69
N GLY A 48 5.39 -4.74 10.44
CA GLY A 48 4.87 -4.72 9.08
C GLY A 48 4.88 -3.31 8.48
N ASP A 49 4.65 -2.26 9.28
CA ASP A 49 4.81 -0.86 8.87
C ASP A 49 6.20 -0.59 8.30
N ALA A 50 7.24 -0.98 9.03
CA ALA A 50 8.62 -0.79 8.59
C ALA A 50 8.95 -1.56 7.31
N VAL A 51 8.28 -2.69 7.04
CA VAL A 51 8.45 -3.42 5.77
C VAL A 51 7.74 -2.70 4.63
N VAL A 52 6.55 -2.15 4.86
CA VAL A 52 5.82 -1.39 3.83
C VAL A 52 6.58 -0.11 3.46
N GLU A 53 7.04 0.63 4.46
CA GLU A 53 7.81 1.87 4.25
C GLU A 53 9.09 1.59 3.44
N ASP A 54 9.85 0.56 3.84
CA ASP A 54 11.03 0.10 3.12
C ASP A 54 10.74 -0.30 1.65
N ALA A 55 9.58 -0.91 1.40
CA ALA A 55 9.15 -1.26 0.05
C ALA A 55 8.79 -0.02 -0.78
N LEU A 56 8.11 0.96 -0.20
CA LEU A 56 7.74 2.21 -0.86
C LEU A 56 8.97 3.04 -1.23
N GLU A 57 10.03 3.00 -0.42
CA GLU A 57 11.30 3.69 -0.71
C GLU A 57 12.13 2.99 -1.79
N ARG A 58 12.14 1.65 -1.81
CA ARG A 58 13.06 0.87 -2.65
C ARG A 58 12.49 0.43 -3.98
N VAL A 59 11.17 0.34 -4.11
CA VAL A 59 10.52 -0.09 -5.35
C VAL A 59 10.20 1.15 -6.19
N PRO A 60 10.91 1.39 -7.30
CA PRO A 60 10.62 2.54 -8.15
C PRO A 60 9.23 2.40 -8.77
N VAL A 61 8.56 3.53 -8.91
CA VAL A 61 7.32 3.68 -9.69
C VAL A 61 7.61 4.62 -10.86
N GLU A 62 7.12 4.25 -12.04
CA GLU A 62 7.21 5.03 -13.28
C GLU A 62 5.86 5.68 -13.60
#